data_AF-A0A8S3E5X9-F1
#
_entry.id   AF-A0A8S3E5X9-F1
#
_cell.length_a   1.000
_cell.length_b   1.000
_cell.length_c   1.000
_cell.angle_alpha   90.00
_cell.angle_beta   90.00
_cell.angle_gamma   90.00
#
_symmetry.space_group_name_H-M   'P 1'
#
loop_
_entity.id
_entity.type
_entity.pdbx_description
1 polymer ?
#
loop_
_entity_poly.entity_id
_entity_poly.type
_entity_poly.pdbx_seq_one_letter_code
_entity_poly.pdbx_strand_id
1 'polypeptide(L)'
;DSVSTLLILSSNEEYAAILARCVLALVNTEMDKDKVLTEINLPSYLGNKIRLDTTMKSLLQTGDTTRALLLRHIDNTLSNDGFEQLRLLFAYCDGENPVISNRLIIMTATSLGESELREKFKTRWPQEHDFVDALMARISGHTLFVENDQKSIC
;
A
#
# COMPACT_ATOMS: atom_id res chain seq x y z
N ASP A 1 3.51 -17.78 9.69
CA ASP A 1 3.03 -16.42 10.04
C ASP A 1 3.80 -15.39 9.23
N SER A 2 3.27 -15.02 8.06
CA SER A 2 3.87 -14.02 7.16
C SER A 2 2.87 -12.90 6.90
N VAL A 3 3.35 -11.75 6.43
CA VAL A 3 2.50 -10.69 5.87
C VAL A 3 2.42 -10.89 4.35
N SER A 4 1.23 -10.71 3.78
CA SER A 4 1.04 -10.70 2.34
C SER A 4 0.94 -9.26 1.86
N THR A 5 1.59 -8.94 0.75
CA THR A 5 1.52 -7.62 0.10
C THR A 5 0.85 -7.74 -1.25
N LEU A 6 0.02 -6.76 -1.58
CA LEU A 6 -0.57 -6.58 -2.90
C LEU A 6 -0.38 -5.12 -3.33
N LEU A 7 0.32 -4.89 -4.43
CA LEU A 7 0.49 -3.59 -5.03
C LEU A 7 -0.45 -3.44 -6.23
N ILE A 8 -1.28 -2.40 -6.24
CA ILE A 8 -2.19 -2.09 -7.35
C ILE A 8 -1.70 -0.80 -8.00
N LEU A 9 -1.34 -0.90 -9.27
CA LEU A 9 -0.81 0.17 -10.08
C LEU A 9 -1.82 0.53 -11.18
N SER A 10 -2.03 1.81 -11.39
CA SER A 10 -2.92 2.34 -12.43
C SER A 10 -2.44 3.70 -12.86
N SER A 11 -2.65 4.07 -14.13
CA SER A 11 -2.52 5.47 -14.55
C SER A 11 -3.63 6.37 -14.01
N ASN A 12 -4.72 5.77 -13.53
CA ASN A 12 -5.88 6.43 -12.95
C ASN A 12 -6.06 6.02 -11.47
N GLU A 13 -5.92 6.99 -10.56
CA GLU A 13 -6.11 6.82 -9.11
C GLU A 13 -7.43 6.10 -8.78
N GLU A 14 -8.53 6.51 -9.41
CA GLU A 14 -9.87 6.05 -9.06
C GLU A 14 -10.01 4.56 -9.35
N TYR A 15 -9.41 4.08 -10.44
CA TYR A 15 -9.45 2.67 -10.82
C TYR A 15 -8.63 1.80 -9.88
N ALA A 16 -7.43 2.27 -9.49
CA ALA A 16 -6.65 1.58 -8.47
C ALA A 16 -7.42 1.52 -7.14
N ALA A 17 -8.08 2.61 -6.74
CA ALA A 17 -8.86 2.67 -5.51
C ALA A 17 -10.09 1.74 -5.55
N ILE A 18 -10.82 1.69 -6.68
CA ILE A 18 -11.97 0.80 -6.87
C ILE A 18 -11.52 -0.65 -6.77
N LEU A 19 -10.50 -1.06 -7.54
CA LEU A 19 -10.01 -2.44 -7.49
C LEU A 19 -9.51 -2.81 -6.10
N ALA A 20 -8.77 -1.92 -5.45
CA ALA A 20 -8.28 -2.16 -4.09
C ALA A 20 -9.41 -2.35 -3.08
N ARG A 21 -10.48 -1.55 -3.18
CA ARG A 21 -11.68 -1.72 -2.35
C ARG A 21 -12.43 -3.01 -2.67
N CYS A 22 -12.48 -3.43 -3.94
CA CYS A 22 -13.04 -4.72 -4.32
C CYS A 22 -12.25 -5.89 -3.71
N VAL A 23 -10.92 -5.87 -3.81
CA VAL A 23 -10.07 -6.88 -3.18
C VAL A 23 -10.23 -6.86 -1.66
N LEU A 24 -10.21 -5.68 -1.04
CA LEU A 24 -10.42 -5.51 0.38
C LEU A 24 -11.78 -6.07 0.82
N ALA A 25 -12.84 -5.81 0.05
CA ALA A 25 -14.17 -6.36 0.29
C ALA A 25 -14.15 -7.88 0.16
N LEU A 26 -13.55 -8.46 -0.89
CA LEU A 26 -13.47 -9.91 -1.08
C LEU A 26 -12.77 -10.61 0.09
N VAL A 27 -11.64 -10.06 0.54
CA VAL A 27 -10.88 -10.61 1.68
C VAL A 27 -11.68 -10.51 2.99
N ASN A 28 -12.54 -9.50 3.11
CA ASN A 28 -13.40 -9.32 4.28
C ASN A 28 -14.76 -10.04 4.16
N THR A 29 -15.25 -10.38 2.97
CA THR A 29 -16.58 -11.01 2.74
C THR A 29 -16.71 -12.44 3.26
N GLU A 30 -15.62 -13.08 3.68
CA GLU A 30 -15.71 -14.31 4.50
C GLU A 30 -16.25 -14.05 5.91
N MET A 31 -16.38 -12.79 6.37
CA MET A 31 -16.90 -12.44 7.69
C MET A 31 -17.58 -11.07 7.74
N ASP A 32 -18.89 -11.09 7.99
CA ASP A 32 -19.74 -10.01 8.51
C ASP A 32 -19.82 -8.69 7.71
N LYS A 33 -21.03 -8.36 7.24
CA LYS A 33 -21.31 -7.23 6.33
C LYS A 33 -21.14 -5.84 6.96
N ASP A 34 -20.98 -5.79 8.28
CA ASP A 34 -20.83 -4.55 9.05
C ASP A 34 -19.36 -4.16 9.32
N LYS A 35 -18.39 -4.94 8.79
CA LYS A 35 -16.97 -4.61 8.97
C LYS A 35 -16.56 -3.40 8.15
N VAL A 36 -16.05 -2.40 8.87
CA VAL A 36 -15.45 -1.18 8.33
C VAL A 36 -14.28 -1.53 7.41
N LEU A 37 -14.39 -1.19 6.12
CA LEU A 37 -13.26 -1.20 5.20
C LEU A 37 -12.14 -0.34 5.79
N THR A 38 -11.03 -0.99 6.12
CA THR A 38 -9.93 -0.32 6.80
C THR A 38 -9.01 0.29 5.74
N GLU A 39 -9.26 1.56 5.42
CA GLU A 39 -8.53 2.35 4.43
C GLU A 39 -7.75 3.49 5.10
N ILE A 40 -6.50 3.67 4.69
CA ILE A 40 -5.65 4.79 5.06
C ILE A 40 -5.24 5.53 3.79
N ASN A 41 -5.48 6.84 3.75
CA ASN A 41 -4.91 7.74 2.77
C ASN A 41 -3.54 8.24 3.27
N LEU A 42 -2.43 7.72 2.75
CA LEU A 42 -1.09 8.00 3.26
C LEU A 42 -0.70 9.50 3.29
N PRO A 43 -1.04 10.30 2.25
CA PRO A 43 -0.88 11.75 2.26
C PRO A 43 -1.46 12.45 3.49
N SER A 44 -2.55 11.94 4.08
CA SER A 44 -3.17 12.55 5.28
C SER A 44 -2.33 12.39 6.56
N TYR A 45 -1.27 11.60 6.51
CA TYR A 45 -0.36 11.33 7.64
C TYR A 45 1.04 11.92 7.42
N LEU A 46 1.26 12.73 6.39
CA LEU A 46 2.54 13.39 6.15
C LEU A 46 2.95 14.26 7.36
N GLY A 47 4.23 14.22 7.72
CA GLY A 47 4.76 14.90 8.91
C GLY A 47 4.37 14.25 10.25
N ASN A 48 3.61 13.14 10.25
CA ASN A 48 3.18 12.48 11.49
C ASN A 48 3.26 10.95 11.43
N LYS A 49 4.51 10.45 11.34
CA LYS A 49 4.83 9.01 11.36
C LYS A 49 4.25 8.29 12.57
N ILE A 50 4.29 8.91 13.76
CA ILE A 50 3.81 8.31 15.01
C ILE A 50 2.31 8.03 14.93
N ARG A 51 1.54 8.98 14.40
CA ARG A 51 0.10 8.80 14.19
C ARG A 51 -0.17 7.68 13.19
N LEU A 52 0.58 7.62 12.08
CA LEU A 52 0.44 6.53 11.10
C LEU A 52 0.71 5.17 11.73
N ASP A 53 1.82 5.02 12.45
CA ASP A 53 2.18 3.78 13.14
C ASP A 53 1.12 3.36 14.16
N THR A 54 0.65 4.31 14.99
CA THR A 54 -0.39 4.04 15.99
C THR A 54 -1.70 3.60 15.34
N THR A 55 -2.10 4.26 14.25
CA THR A 55 -3.30 3.90 13.49
C THR A 55 -3.15 2.52 12.85
N MET A 56 -2.03 2.23 12.18
CA MET A 56 -1.79 0.91 11.57
C MET A 56 -1.78 -0.19 12.63
N LYS A 57 -1.12 0.00 13.78
CA LYS A 57 -1.17 -0.95 14.91
C LYS A 57 -2.60 -1.18 15.39
N SER A 58 -3.33 -0.11 15.71
CA SER A 58 -4.70 -0.22 16.23
C SER A 58 -5.63 -0.96 15.26
N LEU A 59 -5.43 -0.78 13.95
CA LEU A 59 -6.28 -1.37 12.92
C LEU A 59 -5.97 -2.85 12.66
N LEU A 60 -4.72 -3.24 12.86
CA LEU A 60 -4.24 -4.59 12.55
C LEU A 60 -4.10 -5.49 13.80
N GLN A 61 -3.95 -4.92 15.01
CA GLN A 61 -3.83 -5.63 16.29
C GLN A 61 -5.18 -6.00 16.91
N THR A 62 -6.30 -5.43 16.46
CA THR A 62 -7.63 -5.87 16.90
C THR A 62 -7.88 -7.29 16.38
N GLY A 63 -7.82 -8.25 17.32
CA GLY A 63 -7.50 -9.65 17.07
C GLY A 63 -8.43 -10.47 16.19
N ASP A 64 -9.63 -10.01 15.81
CA ASP A 64 -10.64 -10.92 15.22
C ASP A 64 -11.30 -10.44 13.92
N THR A 65 -11.09 -9.21 13.46
CA THR A 65 -11.93 -8.66 12.38
C THR A 65 -11.20 -8.17 11.14
N THR A 66 -10.09 -7.46 11.29
CA THR A 66 -9.39 -6.85 10.16
C THR A 66 -8.30 -7.77 9.63
N ARG A 67 -8.57 -8.45 8.50
CA ARG A 67 -7.59 -9.31 7.82
C ARG A 67 -6.73 -8.56 6.80
N ALA A 68 -7.19 -7.39 6.38
CA ALA A 68 -6.54 -6.59 5.35
C ALA A 68 -6.61 -5.09 5.64
N LEU A 69 -5.56 -4.38 5.24
CA LEU A 69 -5.45 -2.92 5.32
C LEU A 69 -5.17 -2.38 3.92
N LEU A 70 -5.96 -1.38 3.49
CA LEU A 70 -5.71 -0.64 2.27
C LEU A 70 -4.95 0.65 2.58
N LEU A 71 -3.76 0.78 1.99
CA LEU A 71 -2.93 1.98 1.99
C LEU A 71 -2.99 2.63 0.61
N ARG A 72 -3.64 3.78 0.53
CA ARG A 72 -3.73 4.53 -0.72
C ARG A 72 -2.57 5.48 -0.86
N HIS A 73 -2.15 5.68 -2.11
CA HIS A 73 -1.26 6.76 -2.52
C HIS A 73 0.17 6.65 -2.02
N ILE A 74 0.77 5.47 -2.15
CA ILE A 74 2.17 5.27 -1.76
C ILE A 74 3.13 6.15 -2.58
N ASP A 75 2.75 6.50 -3.80
CA ASP A 75 3.47 7.39 -4.71
C ASP A 75 3.32 8.88 -4.36
N ASN A 76 2.35 9.25 -3.51
CA ASN A 76 2.20 10.64 -3.03
C ASN A 76 2.89 10.87 -1.67
N THR A 77 3.66 9.90 -1.18
CA THR A 77 4.56 10.11 -0.03
C THR A 77 5.87 10.80 -0.41
N LEU A 78 5.96 11.42 -1.60
CA LEU A 78 7.18 12.09 -2.09
C LEU A 78 7.51 13.43 -1.40
N SER A 79 6.92 13.76 -0.26
CA SER A 79 7.35 14.92 0.55
C SER A 79 8.59 14.57 1.39
N ASN A 80 9.29 15.56 1.96
CA ASN A 80 10.48 15.29 2.80
C ASN A 80 10.18 14.31 3.95
N ASP A 81 8.97 14.37 4.51
CA ASP A 81 8.54 13.51 5.62
C ASP A 81 8.03 12.13 5.16
N GLY A 82 7.73 11.95 3.88
CA GLY A 82 7.14 10.70 3.42
C GLY A 82 8.17 9.57 3.21
N PHE A 83 9.47 9.86 3.25
CA PHE A 83 10.49 8.81 3.34
C PHE A 83 10.37 8.00 4.64
N GLU A 84 10.07 8.68 5.74
CA GLU A 84 9.86 8.03 7.04
C GLU A 84 8.58 7.18 7.07
N GLN A 85 7.58 7.51 6.25
CA GLN A 85 6.43 6.64 6.02
C GLN A 85 6.83 5.39 5.23
N LEU A 86 7.64 5.53 4.16
CA LEU A 86 8.14 4.37 3.41
C LEU A 86 8.97 3.43 4.29
N ARG A 87 9.81 3.97 5.19
CA ARG A 87 10.54 3.17 6.21
C ARG A 87 9.59 2.44 7.16
N LEU A 88 8.49 3.07 7.55
CA LEU A 88 7.46 2.40 8.33
C LEU A 88 6.83 1.25 7.53
N LEU A 89 6.42 1.50 6.28
CA LEU A 89 5.86 0.47 5.41
C LEU A 89 6.81 -0.71 5.20
N PHE A 90 8.10 -0.43 5.05
CA PHE A 90 9.13 -1.46 4.97
C PHE A 90 9.08 -2.42 6.15
N ALA A 91 8.94 -1.92 7.39
CA ALA A 91 8.85 -2.77 8.58
C ALA A 91 7.53 -3.57 8.64
N TYR A 92 6.42 -2.98 8.21
CA TYR A 92 5.12 -3.66 8.20
C TYR A 92 5.00 -4.73 7.12
N CYS A 93 5.69 -4.55 6.00
CA CYS A 93 5.66 -5.47 4.87
C CYS A 93 6.74 -6.55 4.97
N ASP A 94 7.43 -6.68 6.11
CA ASP A 94 8.49 -7.67 6.29
C ASP A 94 7.95 -9.10 6.23
N GLY A 95 8.27 -9.85 5.17
CA GLY A 95 7.80 -11.23 5.01
C GLY A 95 8.40 -12.21 6.02
N GLU A 96 9.56 -11.90 6.60
CA GLU A 96 10.29 -12.76 7.53
C GLU A 96 10.03 -12.37 9.00
N ASN A 97 10.02 -11.06 9.28
CA ASN A 97 9.83 -10.51 10.63
C ASN A 97 8.80 -9.36 10.64
N PRO A 98 7.54 -9.60 10.24
CA PRO A 98 6.55 -8.54 10.17
C PRO A 98 6.21 -8.00 11.56
N VAL A 99 6.03 -6.68 11.65
CA VAL A 99 5.46 -6.04 12.85
C VAL A 99 4.10 -6.66 13.21
N ILE A 100 3.33 -7.10 12.19
CA ILE A 100 2.05 -7.79 12.36
C ILE A 100 1.93 -8.93 11.34
N SER A 101 1.75 -10.15 11.84
CA SER A 101 1.63 -11.37 11.02
C SER A 101 0.18 -11.69 10.62
N ASN A 102 0.01 -12.52 9.58
CA ASN A 102 -1.30 -13.04 9.14
C ASN A 102 -2.26 -11.91 8.75
N ARG A 103 -1.75 -10.93 7.98
CA ARG A 103 -2.48 -9.78 7.45
C ARG A 103 -2.11 -9.56 5.99
N LEU A 104 -3.05 -9.01 5.23
CA LEU A 104 -2.83 -8.51 3.88
C LEU A 104 -2.69 -6.98 3.90
N ILE A 105 -1.61 -6.46 3.31
CA ILE A 105 -1.45 -5.03 3.07
C ILE A 105 -1.63 -4.78 1.58
N ILE A 106 -2.71 -4.09 1.24
CA ILE A 106 -3.02 -3.66 -0.13
C ILE A 106 -2.52 -2.23 -0.28
N MET A 107 -1.73 -1.95 -1.31
CA MET A 107 -1.18 -0.63 -1.59
C MET A 107 -1.64 -0.15 -2.97
N THR A 108 -1.91 1.14 -3.12
CA THR A 108 -2.18 1.73 -4.43
C THR A 108 -1.18 2.81 -4.78
N ALA A 109 -0.80 2.88 -6.05
CA ALA A 109 -0.04 3.98 -6.62
C ALA A 109 -0.53 4.36 -8.01
N THR A 110 -0.38 5.64 -8.35
CA THR A 110 -0.64 6.16 -9.69
C THR A 110 0.63 6.02 -10.54
N SER A 111 0.77 4.87 -11.18
CA SER A 111 1.92 4.53 -12.02
C SER A 111 1.54 3.52 -13.09
N LEU A 112 2.22 3.59 -14.23
CA LEU A 112 2.14 2.66 -15.34
C LEU A 112 2.89 1.34 -15.07
N GLY A 113 3.77 1.30 -14.07
CA GLY A 113 4.73 0.23 -13.90
C GLY A 113 5.43 0.24 -12.55
N GLU A 114 5.87 -0.92 -12.06
CA GLU A 114 6.77 -0.99 -10.90
C GLU A 114 8.08 -0.24 -11.14
N SER A 115 8.61 -0.31 -12.37
CA SER A 115 9.84 0.38 -12.74
C SER A 115 9.69 1.90 -12.66
N GLU A 116 8.54 2.44 -13.09
CA GLU A 116 8.27 3.88 -13.02
C GLU A 116 8.08 4.32 -11.56
N LEU A 117 7.34 3.56 -10.76
CA LEU A 117 7.18 3.85 -9.33
C LEU A 117 8.53 3.83 -8.59
N ARG A 118 9.36 2.82 -8.86
CA ARG A 118 10.71 2.71 -8.32
C ARG A 118 11.56 3.93 -8.70
N GLU A 119 11.51 4.33 -9.96
CA GLU A 119 12.28 5.47 -10.46
C GLU A 119 11.80 6.79 -9.84
N LYS A 120 10.49 6.95 -9.63
CA LYS A 120 9.93 8.11 -8.89
C LYS A 120 10.52 8.19 -7.47
N PHE A 121 10.59 7.06 -6.76
CA PHE A 121 11.20 7.02 -5.42
C PHE A 121 12.71 7.31 -5.46
N LYS A 122 13.46 6.71 -6.39
CA LYS A 122 14.92 6.95 -6.53
C LYS A 122 15.23 8.40 -6.90
N THR A 123 14.47 8.98 -7.82
CA THR A 123 14.58 10.40 -8.19
C THR A 123 14.37 11.30 -6.97
N ARG A 124 13.42 10.94 -6.09
CA ARG A 124 13.10 11.76 -4.93
C ARG A 124 14.10 11.63 -3.78
N TRP A 125 14.62 10.43 -3.57
CA TRP A 125 15.61 10.11 -2.53
C TRP A 125 16.83 9.42 -3.15
N PRO A 126 17.68 10.17 -3.87
CA PRO A 126 18.80 9.61 -4.63
C PRO A 126 19.88 8.97 -3.76
N GLN A 127 19.91 9.30 -2.46
CA GLN A 127 20.85 8.71 -1.50
C GLN A 127 20.37 7.37 -0.93
N GLU A 128 19.15 6.95 -1.27
CA GLU A 128 18.46 5.83 -0.61
C GLU A 128 18.09 4.74 -1.63
N HIS A 129 18.86 4.61 -2.73
CA HIS A 129 18.58 3.67 -3.82
C HIS A 129 18.43 2.22 -3.33
N ASP A 130 19.35 1.77 -2.47
CA ASP A 130 19.34 0.40 -1.92
C ASP A 130 18.08 0.15 -1.09
N PHE A 131 17.68 1.14 -0.29
CA PHE A 131 16.44 1.08 0.48
C PHE A 131 15.22 1.03 -0.46
N VAL A 132 15.18 1.85 -1.51
CA VAL A 132 14.09 1.85 -2.48
C VAL A 132 13.99 0.50 -3.20
N ASP A 133 15.11 -0.09 -3.62
CA ASP A 133 15.10 -1.41 -4.26
C ASP A 133 14.61 -2.51 -3.30
N ALA A 134 15.05 -2.48 -2.04
CA ALA A 134 14.60 -3.41 -1.01
C ALA A 134 13.10 -3.24 -0.69
N LEU A 135 12.62 -1.99 -0.61
CA LEU A 135 11.21 -1.68 -0.41
C LEU A 135 10.37 -2.22 -1.57
N MET A 136 10.75 -1.93 -2.81
CA MET A 136 10.03 -2.38 -3.99
C MET A 136 9.94 -3.91 -4.01
N ALA A 137 11.05 -4.62 -3.78
CA ALA A 137 11.05 -6.09 -3.71
C ALA A 137 10.10 -6.65 -2.63
N ARG A 138 9.88 -5.89 -1.55
CA ARG A 138 9.02 -6.28 -0.43
C ARG A 138 7.53 -5.98 -0.69
N ILE A 139 7.21 -4.89 -1.39
CA ILE A 139 5.82 -4.49 -1.65
C ILE A 139 5.26 -5.03 -2.96
N SER A 140 6.10 -5.43 -3.92
CA SER A 140 5.68 -5.92 -5.24
C SER A 140 5.68 -7.45 -5.38
N GLY A 141 5.61 -8.19 -4.26
CA GLY A 141 5.49 -9.64 -4.27
C GLY A 141 4.26 -10.14 -5.04
N HIS A 142 3.17 -9.36 -5.03
CA HIS A 142 2.04 -9.51 -5.95
C HIS A 142 1.66 -8.13 -6.47
N THR A 143 1.64 -7.96 -7.79
CA THR A 143 1.29 -6.69 -8.44
C THR A 143 0.14 -6.89 -9.42
N LEU A 144 -0.84 -5.99 -9.36
CA LEU A 144 -1.92 -5.88 -10.34
C LEU A 144 -1.80 -4.54 -11.06
N PHE A 145 -1.89 -4.60 -12.39
CA PHE A 145 -1.95 -3.43 -13.25
C PHE A 145 -3.37 -3.22 -13.72
N VAL A 146 -3.89 -2.01 -13.55
CA VAL A 146 -5.20 -1.59 -14.07
C VAL A 146 -4.95 -0.61 -15.20
N GLU A 147 -5.14 -1.08 -16.42
CA GLU A 147 -5.10 -0.23 -17.60
C GLU A 147 -6.49 0.32 -17.90
N ASN A 148 -6.55 1.59 -18.27
CA ASN A 148 -7.75 2.17 -18.84
C ASN A 148 -7.78 1.83 -20.32
N ASP A 149 -8.47 0.76 -20.69
CA ASP A 149 -8.66 0.35 -22.08
C ASP A 149 -9.73 1.25 -22.76
N GLN A 150 -9.62 2.56 -22.61
CA GLN A 150 -10.33 3.52 -23.46
C GLN A 150 -9.56 3.71 -24.76
N LYS A 151 -9.44 2.63 -25.55
CA LYS A 151 -9.43 2.83 -27.00
C LYS A 151 -10.81 3.31 -27.37
N SER A 152 -10.93 4.62 -27.53
CA SER A 152 -12.10 5.32 -28.05
C SER A 152 -12.66 4.55 -29.25
N ILE A 153 -13.84 3.95 -29.08
CA ILE A 153 -14.71 3.61 -30.21
C ILE A 153 -15.32 4.94 -30.63
N CYS A 154 -14.74 5.57 -31.66
CA CYS A 154 -15.35 6.43 -32.68
C CYS A 154 -14.25 6.89 -33.64
#